data_AF-A0A3D3SAR3-F1
#
_entry.id   AF-A0A3D3SAR3-F1
#
_cell.length_a   1.000
_cell.length_b   1.000
_cell.length_c   1.000
_cell.angle_alpha   90.00
_cell.angle_beta   90.00
_cell.angle_gamma   90.00
#
_symmetry.space_group_name_H-M   'P 1'
#
loop_
_entity.id
_entity.type
_entity.pdbx_description
1 polymer ?
#
loop_
_entity_poly.entity_id
_entity_poly.type
_entity_poly.pdbx_seq_one_letter_code
_entity_poly.pdbx_strand_id
1 'polypeptide(L)'
;RAYDKFDFENTYPNALTSTVPMSVKVPMVLKSDKQAIQAAIKTCNILDKKAVRLVRIKNTVAVSEIEISESLIEEARANPYLEVAADPRPAELPFDEKGNIL
;
A
#
# COMPACT_ATOMS: atom_id res chain seq x y z
N ARG A 1 -2.99 28.89 -6.71
CA ARG A 1 -1.99 28.36 -5.74
C ARG A 1 -1.04 27.43 -6.49
N ALA A 2 0.09 27.00 -5.91
CA ALA A 2 1.05 26.12 -6.60
C ALA A 2 0.45 24.77 -7.03
N TYR A 3 -0.47 24.24 -6.20
CA TYR A 3 -1.25 23.04 -6.49
C TYR A 3 -2.05 23.15 -7.80
N ASP A 4 -2.78 24.25 -7.99
CA ASP A 4 -3.65 24.46 -9.17
C ASP A 4 -2.86 24.61 -10.49
N LYS A 5 -1.55 24.85 -10.40
CA LYS A 5 -0.64 24.95 -11.55
C LYS A 5 0.20 23.68 -11.73
N PHE A 6 -0.01 22.68 -10.88
CA PHE A 6 0.76 21.45 -10.89
C PHE A 6 0.17 20.46 -11.90
N ASP A 7 0.98 20.05 -12.86
CA ASP A 7 0.57 19.08 -13.86
C ASP A 7 0.93 17.66 -13.41
N PHE A 8 -0.07 16.99 -12.83
CA PHE A 8 0.05 15.62 -12.33
C PHE A 8 0.28 14.60 -13.46
N GLU A 9 -0.32 14.81 -14.63
CA GLU A 9 -0.20 13.92 -15.79
C GLU A 9 1.24 13.91 -16.34
N ASN A 10 1.97 15.02 -16.21
CA ASN A 10 3.36 15.10 -16.63
C ASN A 10 4.39 14.64 -15.58
N THR A 11 4.07 14.68 -14.28
CA THR A 11 5.03 14.34 -13.21
C THR A 11 4.86 12.93 -12.65
N TYR A 12 3.63 12.42 -12.56
CA TYR A 12 3.39 11.10 -11.97
C TYR A 12 3.98 9.93 -12.77
N PRO A 13 3.93 9.91 -14.12
CA PRO A 13 4.56 8.84 -14.88
C PRO A 13 6.05 8.75 -14.57
N ASN A 14 6.76 9.89 -14.55
CA ASN A 14 8.18 9.94 -14.27
C ASN A 14 8.51 9.50 -12.83
N ALA A 15 7.69 9.89 -11.86
CA ALA A 15 7.86 9.46 -10.47
C ALA A 15 7.62 7.95 -10.30
N LEU A 16 6.64 7.39 -11.02
CA LEU A 16 6.32 5.95 -11.00
C LEU A 16 7.31 5.08 -11.78
N THR A 17 7.88 5.59 -12.88
CA THR A 17 8.88 4.84 -13.68
C THR A 17 10.25 4.89 -13.03
N SER A 18 10.62 6.04 -12.43
CA SER A 18 11.85 6.16 -11.64
C SER A 18 11.78 5.51 -10.27
N THR A 19 10.57 5.14 -9.82
CA THR A 19 10.26 4.61 -8.48
C THR A 19 10.65 5.53 -7.32
N VAL A 20 10.84 6.83 -7.58
CA VAL A 20 11.15 7.87 -6.58
C VAL A 20 9.95 8.82 -6.41
N PRO A 21 8.92 8.45 -5.64
CA PRO A 21 7.72 9.28 -5.47
C PRO A 21 8.01 10.62 -4.78
N MET A 22 9.05 10.68 -3.94
CA MET A 22 9.48 11.90 -3.23
C MET A 22 10.07 13.00 -4.13
N SER A 23 10.35 12.67 -5.40
CA SER A 23 10.72 13.67 -6.42
C SER A 23 9.57 14.64 -6.72
N VAL A 24 8.34 14.19 -6.51
CA VAL A 24 7.12 15.00 -6.57
C VAL A 24 6.88 15.56 -5.17
N LYS A 25 7.02 16.88 -5.01
CA LYS A 25 6.87 17.57 -3.71
C LYS A 25 5.41 17.70 -3.23
N VAL A 26 4.46 17.26 -4.05
CA VAL A 26 3.05 17.13 -3.72
C VAL A 26 2.76 15.64 -3.53
N PRO A 27 2.08 15.23 -2.43
CA PRO A 27 1.69 13.83 -2.24
C PRO A 27 0.98 13.27 -3.47
N MET A 28 1.34 12.06 -3.88
CA MET A 28 0.74 11.39 -5.01
C MET A 28 -0.70 10.98 -4.67
N VAL A 29 -1.67 11.48 -5.43
CA VAL A 29 -3.09 11.13 -5.28
C VAL A 29 -3.53 10.43 -6.55
N LEU A 30 -3.97 9.17 -6.44
CA LEU A 30 -4.41 8.38 -7.59
C LEU A 30 -5.93 8.20 -7.58
N LYS A 31 -6.47 7.68 -8.69
CA LYS A 31 -7.93 7.67 -8.94
C LYS A 31 -8.69 6.67 -8.07
N SER A 32 -8.00 5.70 -7.47
CA SER A 32 -8.59 4.69 -6.60
C SER A 32 -7.55 4.08 -5.65
N ASP A 33 -8.02 3.45 -4.56
CA ASP A 33 -7.17 2.77 -3.59
C ASP A 33 -6.32 1.66 -4.23
N LYS A 34 -6.91 0.92 -5.18
CA LYS A 34 -6.19 -0.10 -5.95
C LYS A 34 -4.98 0.48 -6.67
N GLN A 35 -5.13 1.63 -7.33
CA GLN A 35 -4.01 2.29 -8.00
C GLN A 35 -2.99 2.81 -6.99
N ALA A 36 -3.43 3.35 -5.86
CA ALA A 36 -2.54 3.79 -4.78
C ALA A 36 -1.68 2.64 -4.24
N ILE A 37 -2.29 1.48 -3.96
CA ILE A 37 -1.58 0.29 -3.49
C ILE A 37 -0.61 -0.22 -4.57
N GLN A 38 -1.04 -0.30 -5.82
CA GLN A 38 -0.17 -0.74 -6.92
C GLN A 38 1.03 0.18 -7.13
N ALA A 39 0.82 1.50 -7.04
CA ALA A 39 1.89 2.48 -7.08
C ALA A 39 2.88 2.32 -5.93
N ALA A 40 2.37 2.16 -4.69
CA ALA A 40 3.19 1.91 -3.51
C ALA A 40 4.07 0.66 -3.70
N ILE A 41 3.47 -0.47 -4.09
CA ILE A 41 4.19 -1.73 -4.37
C ILE A 41 5.25 -1.53 -5.44
N LYS A 42 4.93 -0.82 -6.53
CA LYS A 42 5.88 -0.52 -7.61
C LYS A 42 7.06 0.30 -7.10
N THR A 43 6.82 1.27 -6.23
CA THR A 43 7.88 2.12 -5.66
C THR A 43 8.75 1.41 -4.62
N CYS A 44 8.31 0.27 -4.08
CA CYS A 44 9.14 -0.55 -3.19
C CYS A 44 10.27 -1.32 -3.90
N ASN A 45 10.35 -1.28 -5.23
CA ASN A 45 11.40 -1.94 -6.03
C ASN A 45 11.57 -3.45 -5.75
N ILE A 46 10.49 -4.13 -5.36
CA ILE A 46 10.52 -5.57 -5.15
C ILE A 46 10.54 -6.32 -6.49
N LEU A 47 11.41 -7.31 -6.60
CA LEU A 47 11.54 -8.13 -7.81
C LEU A 47 10.40 -9.14 -7.94
N ASP A 48 10.11 -9.87 -6.85
CA ASP A 48 9.01 -10.82 -6.80
C ASP A 48 7.77 -10.19 -6.13
N LYS A 49 6.73 -9.97 -6.93
CA LYS A 49 5.46 -9.40 -6.46
C LYS A 49 4.66 -10.36 -5.58
N LYS A 50 4.98 -11.66 -5.56
CA LYS A 50 4.38 -12.62 -4.63
C LYS A 50 4.96 -12.51 -3.22
N ALA A 51 6.14 -11.92 -3.08
CA ALA A 51 6.83 -11.74 -1.80
C ALA A 51 6.61 -10.34 -1.19
N VAL A 52 5.63 -9.57 -1.69
CA VAL A 52 5.33 -8.22 -1.18
C VAL A 52 5.03 -8.29 0.30
N ARG A 53 5.72 -7.45 1.07
CA ARG A 53 5.51 -7.25 2.51
C ARG A 53 4.59 -6.06 2.71
N LEU A 54 3.33 -6.31 3.02
CA LEU A 54 2.27 -5.31 3.16
C LEU A 54 1.70 -5.36 4.57
N VAL A 55 1.51 -4.19 5.18
CA VAL A 55 0.74 -4.03 6.41
C VAL A 55 -0.37 -3.03 6.14
N ARG A 56 -1.60 -3.36 6.52
CA ARG A 56 -2.77 -2.48 6.42
C ARG A 56 -3.35 -2.26 7.81
N ILE A 57 -3.55 -0.98 8.13
CA ILE A 57 -4.27 -0.52 9.32
C ILE A 57 -5.64 -0.06 8.84
N LYS A 58 -6.73 -0.63 9.36
CA LYS A 58 -8.09 -0.31 8.91
C LYS A 58 -8.45 1.15 9.17
N ASN A 59 -8.12 1.65 10.35
CA ASN A 59 -8.27 3.05 10.73
C ASN A 59 -7.44 3.36 11.99
N THR A 60 -7.29 4.64 12.30
CA THR A 60 -6.52 5.12 13.46
C THR A 60 -7.16 4.85 14.81
N VAL A 61 -8.41 4.37 14.85
CA VAL A 61 -9.11 4.00 16.10
C VAL A 61 -8.83 2.55 16.47
N ALA A 62 -8.70 1.67 15.48
CA ALA A 62 -8.46 0.24 15.65
C ALA A 62 -7.02 -0.14 15.26
N VAL A 63 -6.02 0.49 15.88
CA VAL A 63 -4.60 0.19 15.62
C VAL A 63 -4.13 -1.10 16.30
N SER A 64 -4.92 -1.63 17.25
CA SER A 64 -4.65 -2.90 17.92
C SER A 64 -4.72 -4.11 16.98
N GLU A 65 -5.43 -3.99 15.86
CA GLU A 65 -5.59 -5.04 14.86
C GLU A 65 -5.06 -4.55 13.52
N ILE A 66 -4.16 -5.33 12.91
CA ILE A 66 -3.56 -5.01 11.61
C ILE A 66 -3.66 -6.23 10.71
N GLU A 67 -3.84 -5.97 9.42
CA GLU A 67 -3.78 -6.99 8.39
C GLU A 67 -2.36 -7.02 7.82
N ILE A 68 -1.81 -8.22 7.63
CA ILE A 68 -0.47 -8.40 7.08
C ILE A 68 -0.53 -9.33 5.86
N SER A 69 0.39 -9.13 4.92
CA SER A 69 0.60 -10.07 3.82
C SER A 69 1.11 -11.42 4.34
N GLU A 70 0.86 -12.49 3.58
CA GLU A 70 1.33 -13.84 3.90
C GLU A 70 2.85 -13.90 4.11
N SER A 71 3.60 -13.11 3.33
CA SER A 71 5.07 -12.98 3.44
C SER A 71 5.58 -12.48 4.80
N LEU A 72 4.70 -11.90 5.63
CA LEU A 72 5.02 -11.39 6.96
C LEU A 72 4.59 -12.34 8.10
N ILE A 73 3.91 -13.44 7.80
CA ILE A 73 3.30 -14.28 8.83
C ILE A 73 4.33 -14.87 9.80
N GLU A 74 5.45 -15.37 9.30
CA GLU A 74 6.51 -15.96 10.12
C GLU A 74 7.21 -14.92 10.99
N GLU A 75 7.40 -13.71 10.47
CA GLU A 75 7.98 -12.60 11.23
C GLU A 75 7.03 -12.10 12.32
N ALA A 76 5.73 -12.04 12.02
CA ALA A 76 4.72 -11.70 13.01
C ALA A 76 4.65 -12.73 14.15
N ARG A 77 4.76 -14.04 13.84
CA ARG A 77 4.81 -15.11 14.85
C ARG A 77 6.07 -15.05 15.72
N ALA A 78 7.20 -14.61 15.16
CA ALA A 78 8.46 -14.51 15.89
C ALA A 78 8.56 -13.24 16.77
N ASN A 79 7.65 -12.27 16.59
CA ASN A 79 7.69 -11.01 17.30
C ASN A 79 6.94 -11.10 18.65
N PRO A 80 7.61 -10.88 19.80
CA PRO A 80 6.98 -11.00 21.12
C PRO A 80 5.90 -9.95 21.39
N TYR A 81 5.81 -8.91 20.57
CA TYR A 81 4.80 -7.85 20.69
C TYR A 81 3.58 -8.04 19.78
N LEU A 82 3.56 -9.11 18.98
CA LEU A 82 2.47 -9.40 18.06
C LEU A 82 1.82 -10.74 18.41
N GLU A 83 0.51 -10.78 18.28
CA GLU A 83 -0.26 -12.02 18.34
C GLU A 83 -0.90 -12.26 16.98
N VAL A 84 -0.55 -13.37 16.34
CA VAL A 84 -1.20 -13.80 15.10
C VAL A 84 -2.50 -14.49 15.48
N ALA A 85 -3.61 -14.06 14.88
CA ALA A 85 -4.93 -14.66 15.09
C ALA A 85 -4.90 -16.19 14.95
N ALA A 86 -5.70 -16.89 15.77
CA ALA A 86 -5.69 -18.34 15.84
C ALA A 86 -6.07 -19.05 14.52
N ASP A 87 -6.92 -18.42 13.68
CA ASP A 87 -7.29 -18.88 12.34
C ASP A 87 -7.03 -17.75 11.32
N PRO A 88 -5.76 -17.52 10.91
CA PRO A 88 -5.44 -16.49 9.94
C PRO A 88 -5.88 -16.98 8.56
N ARG A 89 -7.06 -16.56 8.11
CA ARG A 89 -7.54 -16.90 6.77
C ARG A 89 -6.90 -15.97 5.75
N PRO A 90 -6.26 -16.50 4.69
CA PRO A 90 -5.92 -15.70 3.53
C PRO A 90 -7.20 -15.09 2.97
N ALA A 91 -7.27 -13.76 2.98
CA ALA A 91 -8.35 -13.02 2.36
C ALA A 91 -7.76 -12.21 1.22
N GLU A 92 -8.37 -12.31 0.04
CA GLU A 92 -8.09 -11.34 -1.00
C GLU A 92 -8.56 -9.96 -0.54
N LEU A 93 -7.80 -8.92 -0.86
CA LEU A 93 -8.19 -7.55 -0.57
C LEU A 93 -9.36 -7.16 -1.51
N PRO A 94 -10.58 -6.99 -0.99
CA PRO A 94 -11.74 -6.77 -1.84
C PRO A 94 -11.77 -5.31 -2.33
N PHE A 95 -12.16 -5.13 -3.59
CA PHE A 95 -12.33 -3.82 -4.20
C PHE A 95 -13.72 -3.68 -4.83
N ASP A 96 -14.30 -2.48 -4.77
CA ASP A 96 -15.51 -2.13 -5.51
C ASP A 96 -15.25 -1.99 -7.03
N GLU A 97 -16.30 -1.75 -7.82
CA GLU A 97 -16.20 -1.53 -9.27
C GLU A 97 -15.34 -0.30 -9.65
N LYS A 98 -15.16 0.65 -8.73
CA LYS A 98 -14.34 1.85 -8.90
C LYS A 98 -12.89 1.64 -8.45
N GLY A 99 -12.58 0.47 -7.87
CA GLY A 99 -11.26 0.13 -7.35
C GLY A 99 -10.95 0.68 -5.96
N ASN A 100 -11.97 1.06 -5.17
CA ASN A 100 -11.81 1.43 -3.77
C ASN A 100 -11.95 0.19 -2.89
N ILE A 101 -11.30 0.19 -1.73
CA ILE A 101 -11.36 -0.96 -0.81
C ILE A 101 -12.77 -1.06 -0.19
N LEU A 102 -13.31 -2.28 -0.13
CA LEU A 102 -14.57 -2.58 0.56
C LEU A 102 -14.44 -2.62 2.10
#